data_AF-A0A182U5N3-F1
#
_entry.id   AF-A0A182U5N3-F1
#
_cell.length_a   1.000
_cell.length_b   1.000
_cell.length_c   1.000
_cell.angle_alpha   90.00
_cell.angle_beta   90.00
_cell.angle_gamma   90.00
#
_symmetry.space_group_name_H-M   'P 1'
#
loop_
_entity.id
_entity.type
_entity.pdbx_description
1 polymer ?
#
loop_
_entity_poly.entity_id
_entity_poly.type
_entity_poly.pdbx_seq_one_letter_code
_entity_poly.pdbx_strand_id
1 'polypeptide(L)'
;FHVYTNNTERQADEILSVKYEDGRWSKPYYDCGGGNIWMLTYTVPFFGYENGTYFFKGTSGIDIDLRRVDIDQCPQKNSPSGAPQPLNIFAGTDKCKQRTTECTPIPGLGFRRGSYRCICRKGYYFPDTTIEQKYFNGSTLEEEYEKLMLNEYSTYSIPNSYECLPCAEGCDYCEDASPCVAALNWPMRTSILVLACAVIGLLPPAAVFTFKYQQVKVVRAASPALLRVIALGAFCIYCTSVVMYPPPSLYSCTARIWLREIGFSLTYGALMLKTW
;
A
#
# COMPACT_ATOMS: atom_id res chain seq x y z
N PHE A 1 -44.81 48.15 -21.47
CA PHE A 1 -43.63 48.21 -22.35
C PHE A 1 -42.87 49.49 -22.05
N HIS A 2 -41.84 49.43 -21.21
CA HIS A 2 -40.85 50.51 -21.10
C HIS A 2 -39.51 49.94 -21.54
N VAL A 3 -39.08 50.38 -22.72
CA VAL A 3 -37.79 50.07 -23.31
C VAL A 3 -36.81 51.09 -22.76
N TYR A 4 -35.93 50.67 -21.85
CA TYR A 4 -34.75 51.44 -21.49
C TYR A 4 -33.63 51.06 -22.46
N THR A 5 -33.52 51.80 -23.55
CA THR A 5 -32.27 51.90 -24.31
C THR A 5 -31.32 52.77 -23.50
N ASN A 6 -30.42 52.15 -22.74
CA ASN A 6 -29.23 52.84 -22.25
C ASN A 6 -27.99 52.12 -22.77
N ASN A 7 -27.43 52.67 -23.85
CA ASN A 7 -26.10 52.39 -24.36
C ASN A 7 -25.05 53.00 -23.41
N THR A 8 -24.99 52.52 -22.18
CA THR A 8 -23.83 52.72 -21.32
C THR A 8 -22.95 51.49 -21.46
N GLU A 9 -21.77 51.66 -22.05
CA GLU A 9 -20.70 50.67 -21.92
C GLU A 9 -20.61 50.27 -20.44
N ARG A 10 -20.57 48.97 -20.16
CA ARG A 10 -20.38 48.48 -18.78
C ARG A 10 -19.00 48.94 -18.31
N GLN A 11 -18.97 50.07 -17.63
CA GLN A 11 -17.77 50.57 -16.97
C GLN A 11 -17.52 49.65 -15.78
N ALA A 12 -16.39 48.94 -15.79
CA ALA A 12 -15.98 48.13 -14.67
C ALA A 12 -15.57 49.07 -13.54
N ASP A 13 -16.49 49.38 -12.63
CA ASP A 13 -16.14 50.02 -11.38
C ASP A 13 -15.27 49.05 -10.56
N GLU A 14 -14.09 49.50 -10.12
CA GLU A 14 -13.30 48.82 -9.10
C GLU A 14 -14.06 48.90 -7.76
N ILE A 15 -15.07 48.05 -7.61
CA ILE A 15 -15.77 47.88 -6.33
C ILE A 15 -14.77 47.22 -5.38
N LEU A 16 -14.52 47.86 -4.23
CA LEU A 16 -13.78 47.24 -3.13
C LEU A 16 -14.45 45.92 -2.72
N SER A 17 -13.97 44.81 -3.28
CA SER A 17 -14.48 43.46 -3.03
C SER A 17 -13.71 42.84 -1.87
N VAL A 18 -14.39 42.61 -0.76
CA VAL A 18 -13.82 41.93 0.41
C VAL A 18 -13.57 40.47 0.05
N LYS A 19 -12.33 40.02 0.23
CA LYS A 19 -11.93 38.64 -0.04
C LYS A 19 -11.94 37.82 1.24
N TYR A 20 -11.89 36.49 1.10
CA TYR A 20 -11.80 35.57 2.24
C TYR A 20 -10.56 35.85 3.13
N GLU A 21 -9.49 36.36 2.55
CA GLU A 21 -8.26 36.72 3.28
C GLU A 21 -8.40 37.93 4.21
N ASP A 22 -9.39 38.80 3.97
CA ASP A 22 -9.63 40.01 4.77
C ASP A 22 -10.43 39.75 6.06
N GLY A 23 -11.00 38.55 6.19
CA GLY A 23 -11.80 38.17 7.36
C GLY A 23 -10.97 37.68 8.55
N ARG A 24 -11.59 37.68 9.72
CA ARG A 24 -11.00 37.23 10.98
C ARG A 24 -11.84 36.14 11.62
N TRP A 25 -11.18 35.05 11.99
CA TRP A 25 -11.74 33.98 12.81
C TRP A 25 -11.60 34.33 14.30
N SER A 26 -12.67 34.14 15.08
CA SER A 26 -12.60 34.16 16.54
C SER A 26 -11.82 32.93 17.05
N LYS A 27 -11.49 32.91 18.35
CA LYS A 27 -11.20 31.63 19.03
C LYS A 27 -12.52 30.91 19.30
N PRO A 28 -12.52 29.57 19.47
CA PRO A 28 -13.68 28.85 19.98
C PRO A 28 -14.19 29.48 21.29
N TYR A 29 -15.48 29.80 21.36
CA TYR A 29 -16.10 30.33 22.59
C TYR A 29 -17.49 29.72 22.79
N TYR A 30 -17.96 29.76 24.04
CA TYR A 30 -19.28 29.27 24.41
C TYR A 30 -20.26 30.44 24.47
N ASP A 31 -21.31 30.39 23.64
CA ASP A 31 -22.34 31.43 23.56
C ASP A 31 -23.39 31.26 24.68
N CYS A 32 -23.16 31.94 25.80
CA CYS A 32 -24.09 31.99 26.93
C CYS A 32 -25.25 32.97 26.65
N GLY A 33 -26.49 32.48 26.58
CA GLY A 33 -27.69 33.32 26.53
C GLY A 33 -28.37 33.46 25.16
N GLY A 34 -27.71 33.01 24.08
CA GLY A 34 -28.35 32.75 22.79
C GLY A 34 -28.66 31.27 22.63
N GLY A 35 -27.65 30.50 22.19
CA GLY A 35 -27.78 29.08 21.87
C GLY A 35 -27.29 28.10 22.95
N ASN A 36 -26.46 28.53 23.90
CA ASN A 36 -25.75 27.65 24.84
C ASN A 36 -24.92 26.57 24.11
N ILE A 37 -24.20 26.99 23.07
CA ILE A 37 -23.40 26.12 22.20
C ILE A 37 -21.97 26.63 22.06
N TRP A 38 -21.04 25.70 21.82
CA TRP A 38 -19.67 26.03 21.42
C TRP A 38 -19.67 26.44 19.95
N MET A 39 -19.14 27.62 19.64
CA MET A 39 -19.10 28.15 18.28
C MET A 39 -17.79 28.87 17.96
N LEU A 40 -17.57 29.03 16.66
CA LEU A 40 -16.49 29.81 16.07
C LEU A 40 -17.12 30.80 15.09
N THR A 41 -16.74 32.07 15.17
CA THR A 41 -17.31 33.11 14.31
C THR A 41 -16.26 33.58 13.31
N TYR A 42 -16.64 33.60 12.04
CA TYR A 42 -15.89 34.27 11.00
C TYR A 42 -16.51 35.62 10.72
N THR A 43 -15.72 36.69 10.83
CA THR A 43 -16.20 38.07 10.63
C THR A 43 -15.45 38.74 9.48
N VAL A 44 -16.19 39.43 8.62
CA VAL A 44 -15.65 40.26 7.52
C VAL A 44 -16.18 41.68 7.62
N PRO A 45 -15.35 42.72 7.40
CA PRO A 45 -15.86 44.09 7.34
C PRO A 45 -16.61 44.32 6.03
N PHE A 46 -17.60 45.22 6.03
CA PHE A 46 -18.17 45.75 4.79
C PHE A 46 -18.17 47.27 4.82
N PHE A 47 -17.99 47.86 3.64
CA PHE A 47 -17.76 49.28 3.47
C PHE A 47 -18.91 49.92 2.70
N GLY A 48 -19.32 51.12 3.12
CA GLY A 48 -20.17 52.01 2.35
C GLY A 48 -19.32 52.83 1.39
N TYR A 49 -19.94 53.30 0.30
CA TYR A 49 -19.33 54.22 -0.64
C TYR A 49 -20.13 55.52 -0.69
N GLU A 50 -19.48 56.65 -0.42
CA GLU A 50 -20.07 57.98 -0.49
C GLU A 50 -19.02 59.02 -0.90
N ASN A 51 -19.39 59.95 -1.78
CA ASN A 51 -18.54 61.04 -2.27
C ASN A 51 -17.13 60.61 -2.74
N GLY A 52 -17.02 59.46 -3.43
CA GLY A 52 -15.73 58.98 -3.95
C GLY A 52 -14.85 58.24 -2.95
N THR A 53 -15.32 58.03 -1.71
CA THR A 53 -14.53 57.39 -0.63
C THR A 53 -15.26 56.21 0.00
N TYR A 54 -14.51 55.20 0.42
CA TYR A 54 -15.02 54.06 1.18
C TYR A 54 -14.95 54.33 2.69
N PHE A 55 -16.02 54.04 3.41
CA PHE A 55 -16.08 54.15 4.87
C PHE A 55 -16.60 52.87 5.50
N PHE A 56 -16.07 52.52 6.68
CA PHE A 56 -16.47 51.32 7.41
C PHE A 56 -17.92 51.46 7.90
N LYS A 57 -18.78 50.49 7.57
CA LYS A 57 -20.16 50.45 8.04
C LYS A 57 -20.40 49.44 9.16
N GLY A 58 -19.66 48.33 9.15
CA GLY A 58 -19.83 47.28 10.13
C GLY A 58 -19.16 45.99 9.69
N THR A 59 -19.49 44.91 10.39
CA THR A 59 -19.01 43.57 10.11
C THR A 59 -20.18 42.63 9.84
N SER A 60 -20.03 41.75 8.87
CA SER A 60 -20.90 40.59 8.69
C SER A 60 -20.20 39.37 9.28
N GLY A 61 -20.88 38.65 10.17
CA GLY A 61 -20.37 37.45 10.83
C GLY A 61 -21.15 36.21 10.40
N ILE A 62 -20.47 35.06 10.36
CA ILE A 62 -21.11 33.75 10.31
C ILE A 62 -20.66 32.97 11.54
N ASP A 63 -21.63 32.54 12.33
CA ASP A 63 -21.41 31.68 13.49
C ASP A 63 -21.51 30.21 13.08
N ILE A 64 -20.45 29.45 13.36
CA ILE A 64 -20.39 28.02 13.07
C ILE A 64 -20.48 27.25 14.38
N ASP A 65 -21.53 26.43 14.49
CA ASP A 65 -21.69 25.48 15.60
C ASP A 65 -20.58 24.43 15.52
N LEU A 66 -19.66 24.46 16.49
CA LEU A 66 -18.53 23.57 16.53
C LEU A 66 -18.98 22.11 16.62
N ARG A 67 -20.15 21.81 17.20
CA ARG A 67 -20.68 20.44 17.29
C ARG A 67 -20.91 19.80 15.92
N ARG A 68 -21.07 20.59 14.87
CA ARG A 68 -21.29 20.12 13.48
C ARG A 68 -20.00 20.06 12.66
N VAL A 69 -18.87 20.48 13.23
CA VAL A 69 -17.56 20.43 12.58
C VAL A 69 -16.89 19.11 12.92
N ASP A 70 -16.55 18.32 11.90
CA ASP A 70 -15.82 17.07 12.09
C ASP A 70 -14.39 17.34 12.59
N ILE A 71 -13.89 16.44 13.43
CA ILE A 71 -12.47 16.40 13.82
C ILE A 71 -11.79 15.21 13.16
N ASP A 72 -10.55 15.41 12.71
CA ASP A 72 -9.71 14.35 12.18
C ASP A 72 -8.64 14.00 13.20
N GLN A 73 -8.77 12.83 13.82
CA GLN A 73 -7.82 12.35 14.84
C GLN A 73 -6.66 11.57 14.24
N CYS A 74 -6.72 11.25 12.94
CA CYS A 74 -5.70 10.45 12.28
C CYS A 74 -4.41 11.25 12.05
N PRO A 75 -3.25 10.59 11.96
CA PRO A 75 -1.99 11.28 11.66
C PRO A 75 -2.06 12.02 10.32
N GLN A 76 -1.58 13.27 10.27
CA GLN A 76 -1.51 14.00 9.00
C GLN A 76 -0.55 13.31 8.05
N LYS A 77 -1.05 12.96 6.86
CA LYS A 77 -0.23 12.41 5.78
C LYS A 77 0.29 13.58 4.94
N ASN A 78 1.58 13.58 4.65
CA ASN A 78 2.15 14.53 3.69
C ASN A 78 1.41 14.40 2.36
N SER A 79 0.88 15.50 1.84
CA SER A 79 0.15 15.48 0.57
C SER A 79 1.12 15.02 -0.54
N PRO A 80 0.75 14.03 -1.38
CA PRO A 80 1.60 13.59 -2.49
C PRO A 80 1.86 14.71 -3.51
N SER A 81 1.05 15.77 -3.50
CA SER A 81 1.21 16.97 -4.31
C SER A 81 2.13 18.05 -3.71
N GLY A 82 2.70 17.83 -2.51
CA GLY A 82 3.53 18.82 -1.81
C GLY A 82 2.79 20.08 -1.37
N ALA A 83 1.46 20.14 -1.55
CA ALA A 83 0.64 21.26 -1.14
C ALA A 83 0.58 21.35 0.40
N PRO A 84 0.75 22.56 0.99
CA PRO A 84 0.58 22.75 2.42
C PRO A 84 -0.86 22.41 2.81
N GLN A 85 -1.04 21.38 3.63
CA GLN A 85 -2.34 21.07 4.22
C GLN A 85 -2.60 22.02 5.40
N PRO A 86 -3.87 22.38 5.65
CA PRO A 86 -4.23 23.12 6.86
C PRO A 86 -3.78 22.32 8.08
N LEU A 87 -3.29 23.04 9.09
CA LEU A 87 -2.82 22.45 10.34
C LEU A 87 -3.98 21.69 11.01
N ASN A 88 -3.83 20.38 11.17
CA ASN A 88 -4.78 19.58 11.95
C ASN A 88 -4.25 19.41 13.37
N ILE A 89 -4.81 20.17 14.31
CA ILE A 89 -4.43 20.13 15.72
C ILE A 89 -4.81 18.83 16.44
N PHE A 90 -5.72 18.04 15.87
CA PHE A 90 -6.18 16.77 16.43
C PHE A 90 -5.42 15.57 15.84
N ALA A 91 -4.51 15.81 14.90
CA ALA A 91 -3.79 14.74 14.22
C ALA A 91 -2.97 13.87 15.18
N GLY A 92 -3.05 12.56 14.99
CA GLY A 92 -2.32 11.58 15.81
C GLY A 92 -2.85 11.43 17.24
N THR A 93 -4.07 11.89 17.51
CA THR A 93 -4.76 11.64 18.77
C THR A 93 -5.58 10.36 18.77
N ASP A 94 -5.59 9.62 17.65
CA ASP A 94 -6.23 8.32 17.54
C ASP A 94 -5.63 7.27 18.50
N LYS A 95 -6.42 6.24 18.79
CA LYS A 95 -6.01 5.10 19.64
C LYS A 95 -5.71 3.84 18.85
N CYS A 96 -5.56 3.93 17.52
CA CYS A 96 -5.24 2.76 16.70
C CYS A 96 -3.88 2.17 17.10
N LYS A 97 -3.78 0.83 17.12
CA LYS A 97 -2.52 0.14 17.38
C LYS A 97 -1.61 0.31 16.15
N GLN A 98 -0.72 1.30 16.19
CA GLN A 98 0.12 1.68 15.05
C GLN A 98 1.03 0.55 14.53
N ARG A 99 1.24 -0.53 15.28
CA ARG A 99 2.05 -1.67 14.81
C ARG A 99 1.41 -2.38 13.62
N THR A 100 0.09 -2.59 13.67
CA THR A 100 -0.64 -3.45 12.72
C THR A 100 -1.81 -2.75 12.03
N THR A 101 -2.21 -1.56 12.52
CA THR A 101 -3.38 -0.81 12.03
C THR A 101 -3.04 0.61 11.57
N GLU A 102 -3.89 1.17 10.72
CA GLU A 102 -3.83 2.51 10.15
C GLU A 102 -5.16 3.23 10.34
N CYS A 103 -5.11 4.50 10.75
CA CYS A 103 -6.29 5.31 11.03
C CYS A 103 -6.87 5.89 9.73
N THR A 104 -8.20 5.83 9.60
CA THR A 104 -8.95 6.55 8.55
C THR A 104 -10.11 7.33 9.15
N PRO A 105 -10.25 8.64 8.87
CA PRO A 105 -11.29 9.47 9.45
C PRO A 105 -12.66 9.15 8.83
N ILE A 106 -13.72 9.32 9.63
CA ILE A 106 -15.12 9.16 9.21
C ILE A 106 -15.79 10.54 9.26
N PRO A 107 -16.13 11.15 8.10
CA PRO A 107 -16.77 12.45 8.06
C PRO A 107 -18.27 12.37 8.37
N GLY A 108 -18.88 13.51 8.72
CA GLY A 108 -20.32 13.70 8.93
C GLY A 108 -20.82 13.33 10.32
N LEU A 109 -19.93 13.24 11.30
CA LEU A 109 -20.23 12.80 12.67
C LEU A 109 -20.18 13.94 13.70
N GLY A 110 -19.73 15.11 13.28
CA GLY A 110 -19.59 16.31 14.11
C GLY A 110 -18.40 16.23 15.05
N PHE A 111 -18.40 17.13 16.03
CA PHE A 111 -17.30 17.30 16.97
C PHE A 111 -17.37 16.26 18.09
N ARG A 112 -16.83 15.08 17.80
CA ARG A 112 -16.75 13.98 18.76
C ARG A 112 -15.49 13.14 18.54
N ARG A 113 -14.93 12.63 19.63
CA ARG A 113 -13.85 11.64 19.61
C ARG A 113 -14.36 10.31 19.08
N GLY A 114 -13.48 9.53 18.44
CA GLY A 114 -13.79 8.23 17.89
C GLY A 114 -14.40 8.25 16.48
N SER A 115 -14.42 9.41 15.81
CA SER A 115 -14.88 9.56 14.42
C SER A 115 -13.83 9.08 13.41
N TYR A 116 -13.30 7.89 13.64
CA TYR A 116 -12.33 7.22 12.79
C TYR A 116 -12.52 5.71 12.86
N ARG A 117 -11.92 4.99 11.93
CA ARG A 117 -11.79 3.53 11.98
C ARG A 117 -10.34 3.12 11.77
N CYS A 118 -9.91 2.10 12.51
CA CYS A 118 -8.60 1.50 12.36
C CYS A 118 -8.70 0.33 11.38
N ILE A 119 -8.11 0.49 10.20
CA ILE A 119 -8.00 -0.55 9.18
C ILE A 119 -6.66 -1.27 9.32
N CYS A 120 -6.55 -2.51 8.85
CA CYS A 120 -5.27 -3.21 8.87
C CYS A 120 -4.27 -2.56 7.91
N ARG A 121 -3.00 -2.49 8.34
CA ARG A 121 -1.89 -2.06 7.46
C ARG A 121 -1.63 -3.11 6.38
N LYS A 122 -0.93 -2.69 5.32
CA LYS A 122 -0.39 -3.62 4.31
C LYS A 122 0.44 -4.71 4.98
N GLY A 123 0.28 -5.96 4.53
CA GLY A 123 0.87 -7.14 5.15
C GLY A 123 0.14 -7.64 6.40
N TYR A 124 -1.03 -7.08 6.75
CA TYR A 124 -1.89 -7.56 7.84
C TYR A 124 -3.36 -7.70 7.41
N TYR A 125 -4.09 -8.63 8.03
CA TYR A 125 -5.52 -8.87 7.82
C TYR A 125 -6.30 -8.90 9.13
N PHE A 126 -7.62 -8.70 9.02
CA PHE A 126 -8.50 -8.62 10.18
C PHE A 126 -8.74 -10.01 10.79
N PRO A 127 -8.63 -10.19 12.13
CA PRO A 127 -8.68 -11.54 12.74
C PRO A 127 -9.95 -12.33 12.45
N ASP A 128 -11.11 -11.67 12.45
CA ASP A 128 -12.39 -12.31 12.11
C ASP A 128 -12.69 -12.14 10.62
N THR A 129 -12.37 -13.17 9.85
CA THR A 129 -12.51 -13.16 8.40
C THR A 129 -13.96 -13.27 7.92
N THR A 130 -14.90 -13.60 8.82
CA THR A 130 -16.31 -13.83 8.49
C THR A 130 -17.14 -12.54 8.48
N ILE A 131 -16.66 -11.50 9.17
CA ILE A 131 -17.36 -10.21 9.29
C ILE A 131 -17.17 -9.39 8.00
N GLU A 132 -18.27 -8.77 7.52
CA GLU A 132 -18.23 -7.87 6.36
C GLU A 132 -17.40 -6.61 6.61
N GLN A 133 -17.56 -6.00 7.80
CA GLN A 133 -16.85 -4.79 8.21
C GLN A 133 -15.51 -5.11 8.90
N LYS A 134 -14.45 -5.20 8.11
CA LYS A 134 -13.08 -5.53 8.56
C LYS A 134 -12.30 -4.32 9.11
N TYR A 135 -12.79 -3.70 10.19
CA TYR A 135 -12.10 -2.59 10.86
C TYR A 135 -12.47 -2.48 12.33
N PHE A 136 -11.61 -1.85 13.12
CA PHE A 136 -11.93 -1.50 14.51
C PHE A 136 -12.57 -0.12 14.58
N ASN A 137 -13.74 -0.01 15.23
CA ASN A 137 -14.44 1.27 15.41
C ASN A 137 -13.67 2.18 16.37
N GLY A 138 -13.44 3.44 15.99
CA GLY A 138 -12.77 4.43 16.83
C GLY A 138 -13.56 4.74 18.10
N SER A 139 -14.89 4.86 18.03
CA SER A 139 -15.73 5.13 19.21
C SER A 139 -15.56 4.10 20.33
N THR A 140 -15.58 2.80 19.97
CA THR A 140 -15.39 1.71 20.95
C THR A 140 -13.95 1.70 21.49
N LEU A 141 -12.98 2.06 20.65
CA LEU A 141 -11.58 2.09 21.03
C LEU A 141 -11.28 3.21 22.02
N GLU A 142 -11.89 4.38 21.82
CA GLU A 142 -11.77 5.53 22.73
C GLU A 142 -12.44 5.23 24.08
N GLU A 143 -13.61 4.58 24.09
CA GLU A 143 -14.28 4.16 25.34
C GLU A 143 -13.42 3.18 26.15
N GLU A 144 -12.89 2.14 25.50
CA GLU A 144 -12.04 1.16 26.16
C GLU A 144 -10.70 1.77 26.61
N TYR A 145 -10.17 2.73 25.85
CA TYR A 145 -8.99 3.48 26.27
C TYR A 145 -9.27 4.40 27.48
N GLU A 146 -10.45 4.99 27.56
CA GLU A 146 -10.88 5.79 28.72
C GLU A 146 -10.97 4.93 29.99
N LYS A 147 -11.56 3.73 29.90
CA LYS A 147 -11.56 2.74 30.99
C LYS A 147 -10.15 2.41 31.47
N LEU A 148 -9.22 2.21 30.53
CA LEU A 148 -7.82 1.98 30.85
C LEU A 148 -7.19 3.16 31.61
N MET A 149 -7.50 4.39 31.21
CA MET A 149 -6.99 5.61 31.88
C MET A 149 -7.59 5.82 33.27
N LEU A 150 -8.83 5.39 33.48
CA LEU A 150 -9.49 5.37 34.79
C LEU A 150 -9.06 4.17 35.65
N ASN A 151 -8.13 3.35 35.17
CA ASN A 151 -7.60 2.17 35.85
C ASN A 151 -8.69 1.10 36.12
N GLU A 152 -9.69 1.05 35.25
CA GLU A 152 -10.75 0.04 35.21
C GLU A 152 -10.36 -1.11 34.25
N TYR A 153 -11.11 -2.21 34.31
CA TYR A 153 -10.94 -3.30 33.36
C TYR A 153 -11.28 -2.84 31.93
N SER A 154 -10.30 -2.95 31.04
CA SER A 154 -10.39 -2.51 29.65
C SER A 154 -9.87 -3.58 28.71
N THR A 155 -10.62 -3.86 27.65
CA THR A 155 -10.21 -4.77 26.58
C THR A 155 -9.01 -4.22 25.80
N TYR A 156 -8.79 -2.90 25.79
CA TYR A 156 -7.65 -2.26 25.12
C TYR A 156 -6.29 -2.65 25.74
N SER A 157 -6.30 -3.06 27.02
CA SER A 157 -5.11 -3.51 27.75
C SER A 157 -4.71 -4.96 27.46
N ILE A 158 -5.64 -5.75 26.89
CA ILE A 158 -5.42 -7.16 26.57
C ILE A 158 -4.40 -7.28 25.43
N PRO A 159 -3.38 -8.15 25.55
CA PRO A 159 -2.43 -8.38 24.47
C PRO A 159 -3.13 -8.85 23.19
N ASN A 160 -2.68 -8.34 22.03
CA ASN A 160 -3.24 -8.62 20.70
C ASN A 160 -4.70 -8.18 20.47
N SER A 161 -5.33 -7.46 21.40
CA SER A 161 -6.63 -6.83 21.14
C SER A 161 -6.47 -5.61 20.25
N TYR A 162 -7.44 -5.39 19.35
CA TYR A 162 -7.43 -4.29 18.37
C TYR A 162 -6.19 -4.29 17.46
N GLU A 163 -5.58 -5.45 17.26
CA GLU A 163 -4.45 -5.66 16.36
C GLU A 163 -4.85 -6.61 15.22
N CYS A 164 -4.28 -6.38 14.04
CA CYS A 164 -4.44 -7.26 12.89
C CYS A 164 -3.38 -8.37 12.89
N LEU A 165 -3.69 -9.48 12.21
CA LEU A 165 -2.80 -10.63 12.05
C LEU A 165 -1.92 -10.46 10.81
N PRO A 166 -0.65 -10.92 10.84
CA PRO A 166 0.24 -10.80 9.68
C PRO A 166 -0.21 -11.74 8.54
N CYS A 167 -0.07 -11.26 7.31
CA CYS A 167 -0.26 -12.07 6.11
C CYS A 167 0.82 -13.16 5.99
N ALA A 168 0.54 -14.17 5.18
CA ALA A 168 1.54 -15.15 4.78
C ALA A 168 2.75 -14.48 4.10
N GLU A 169 3.93 -15.08 4.26
CA GLU A 169 5.18 -14.52 3.73
C GLU A 169 5.11 -14.31 2.21
N GLY A 170 5.48 -13.11 1.76
CA GLY A 170 5.46 -12.72 0.35
C GLY A 170 4.12 -12.14 -0.14
N CYS A 171 3.14 -11.95 0.74
CA CYS A 171 1.86 -11.31 0.41
C CYS A 171 1.80 -9.86 0.89
N ASP A 172 1.54 -8.93 -0.02
CA ASP A 172 1.32 -7.51 0.32
C ASP A 172 -0.09 -7.26 0.90
N TYR A 173 -1.08 -8.00 0.42
CA TYR A 173 -2.47 -7.96 0.86
C TYR A 173 -3.02 -9.38 0.96
N CYS A 174 -3.80 -9.65 2.00
CA CYS A 174 -4.46 -10.93 2.21
C CYS A 174 -5.81 -10.72 2.91
N GLU A 175 -6.76 -11.61 2.66
CA GLU A 175 -8.05 -11.61 3.36
C GLU A 175 -8.03 -12.50 4.60
N ASP A 176 -7.16 -13.50 4.61
CA ASP A 176 -7.00 -14.54 5.61
C ASP A 176 -5.53 -15.03 5.67
N ALA A 177 -5.29 -16.10 6.43
CA ALA A 177 -3.98 -16.74 6.53
C ALA A 177 -3.58 -17.57 5.29
N SER A 178 -4.38 -17.55 4.20
CA SER A 178 -4.08 -18.36 3.03
C SER A 178 -2.82 -17.85 2.31
N PRO A 179 -1.94 -18.74 1.82
CA PRO A 179 -0.75 -18.33 1.11
C PRO A 179 -1.10 -17.84 -0.29
N CYS A 180 -0.77 -16.58 -0.61
CA CYS A 180 -0.92 -16.04 -1.97
C CYS A 180 0.15 -16.54 -2.94
N VAL A 181 1.31 -16.97 -2.42
CA VAL A 181 2.38 -17.59 -3.19
C VAL A 181 2.21 -19.10 -3.10
N ALA A 182 2.40 -19.80 -4.23
CA ALA A 182 2.28 -21.26 -4.30
C ALA A 182 3.06 -21.94 -3.16
N ALA A 183 2.33 -22.68 -2.32
CA ALA A 183 2.91 -23.36 -1.17
C ALA A 183 4.06 -24.28 -1.60
N LEU A 184 5.25 -24.03 -1.05
CA LEU A 184 6.43 -24.86 -1.29
C LEU A 184 6.17 -26.25 -0.71
N ASN A 185 5.83 -27.20 -1.58
CA ASN A 185 5.88 -28.62 -1.23
C ASN A 185 7.35 -29.06 -1.16
N TRP A 186 7.98 -28.85 0.00
CA TRP A 186 9.32 -29.30 0.34
C TRP A 186 9.62 -30.76 -0.05
N PRO A 187 8.73 -31.76 0.16
CA PRO A 187 9.03 -33.13 -0.26
C PRO A 187 9.17 -33.25 -1.78
N MET A 188 8.23 -32.71 -2.55
CA MET A 188 8.27 -32.76 -4.01
C MET A 188 9.51 -32.04 -4.57
N ARG A 189 9.83 -30.86 -4.03
CA ARG A 189 11.02 -30.08 -4.45
C ARG A 189 12.31 -30.83 -4.16
N THR A 190 12.41 -31.46 -3.00
CA THR A 190 13.59 -32.24 -2.60
C THR A 190 13.73 -33.50 -3.45
N SER A 191 12.63 -34.21 -3.74
CA SER A 191 12.65 -35.37 -4.62
C SER A 191 13.14 -35.03 -6.04
N ILE A 192 12.66 -33.92 -6.62
CA ILE A 192 13.10 -33.45 -7.94
C ILE A 192 14.58 -33.07 -7.92
N LEU A 193 15.05 -32.39 -6.87
CA LEU A 193 16.47 -32.02 -6.72
C LEU A 193 17.37 -33.25 -6.64
N VAL A 194 17.01 -34.25 -5.82
CA VAL A 194 17.80 -35.49 -5.67
C VAL A 194 17.92 -36.23 -7.01
N LEU A 195 16.80 -36.36 -7.75
CA LEU A 195 16.81 -36.98 -9.07
C LEU A 195 17.69 -36.20 -10.06
N ALA A 196 17.60 -34.86 -10.07
CA ALA A 196 18.43 -34.03 -10.94
C ALA A 196 19.92 -34.15 -10.59
N CYS A 197 20.29 -34.11 -9.31
CA CYS A 197 21.66 -34.27 -8.85
C CYS A 197 22.24 -35.64 -9.19
N ALA A 198 21.44 -36.71 -9.12
CA ALA A 198 21.88 -38.05 -9.53
C ALA A 198 22.24 -38.08 -11.03
N VAL A 199 21.42 -37.47 -11.89
CA VAL A 199 21.72 -37.38 -13.33
C VAL A 199 22.97 -36.52 -13.57
N ILE A 200 23.08 -35.36 -12.92
CA ILE A 200 24.26 -34.50 -13.00
C ILE A 200 25.54 -35.25 -12.59
N GLY A 201 25.48 -36.09 -11.55
CA GLY A 201 26.61 -36.90 -11.10
C GLY A 201 27.02 -38.01 -12.08
N LEU A 202 26.08 -38.56 -12.85
CA LEU A 202 26.33 -39.62 -13.83
C LEU A 202 26.87 -39.10 -15.18
N LEU A 203 26.60 -37.85 -15.53
CA LEU A 203 27.01 -37.25 -16.82
C LEU A 203 28.55 -37.10 -16.98
N PRO A 204 29.34 -36.60 -15.99
CA PRO A 204 30.79 -36.50 -16.13
C PRO A 204 31.50 -37.85 -16.27
N PRO A 205 31.20 -38.90 -15.48
CA PRO A 205 31.73 -40.24 -15.71
C PRO A 205 31.41 -40.78 -17.10
N ALA A 206 30.19 -40.57 -17.60
CA ALA A 206 29.81 -40.95 -18.95
C ALA A 206 30.63 -40.18 -20.01
N ALA A 207 30.82 -38.87 -19.84
CA ALA A 207 31.66 -38.07 -20.73
C ALA A 207 33.12 -38.53 -20.71
N VAL A 208 33.70 -38.80 -19.53
CA VAL A 208 35.06 -39.35 -19.38
C VAL A 208 35.17 -40.74 -20.02
N PHE A 209 34.16 -41.59 -19.88
CA PHE A 209 34.10 -42.88 -20.55
C PHE A 209 34.14 -42.74 -22.07
N THR A 210 33.36 -41.81 -22.65
CA THR A 210 33.43 -41.52 -24.10
C THR A 210 34.77 -40.92 -24.54
N PHE A 211 35.51 -40.29 -23.63
CA PHE A 211 36.86 -39.80 -23.90
C PHE A 211 37.88 -40.94 -23.91
N LYS A 212 37.89 -41.77 -22.86
CA LYS A 212 38.84 -42.86 -22.69
C LYS A 212 38.66 -43.98 -23.73
N TYR A 213 37.42 -44.35 -24.03
CA TYR A 213 37.10 -45.47 -24.92
C TYR A 213 36.75 -45.04 -26.36
N GLN A 214 37.20 -43.86 -26.79
CA GLN A 214 36.94 -43.33 -28.13
C GLN A 214 37.42 -44.23 -29.29
N GLN A 215 38.35 -45.14 -29.03
CA GLN A 215 38.89 -46.09 -30.02
C GLN A 215 38.07 -47.38 -30.15
N VAL A 216 37.14 -47.65 -29.24
CA VAL A 216 36.30 -48.86 -29.29
C VAL A 216 35.32 -48.73 -30.45
N LYS A 217 35.20 -49.78 -31.27
CA LYS A 217 34.39 -49.78 -32.52
C LYS A 217 32.97 -49.23 -32.32
N VAL A 218 32.31 -49.61 -31.24
CA VAL A 218 30.94 -49.17 -30.90
C VAL A 218 30.87 -47.66 -30.64
N VAL A 219 31.79 -47.11 -29.84
CA VAL A 219 31.82 -45.67 -29.50
C VAL A 219 32.25 -44.83 -30.69
N ARG A 220 33.21 -45.33 -31.47
CA ARG A 220 33.70 -44.68 -32.68
C ARG A 220 32.63 -44.57 -33.76
N ALA A 221 31.78 -45.59 -33.92
CA ALA A 221 30.65 -45.57 -34.84
C ALA A 221 29.58 -44.52 -34.45
N ALA A 222 29.46 -44.20 -33.16
CA ALA A 222 28.44 -43.31 -32.63
C ALA A 222 28.82 -41.82 -32.61
N SER A 223 29.96 -41.45 -33.20
CA SER A 223 30.54 -40.08 -33.23
C SER A 223 30.81 -39.50 -31.83
N PRO A 224 31.97 -39.82 -31.21
CA PRO A 224 32.26 -39.46 -29.83
C PRO A 224 32.26 -37.95 -29.55
N ALA A 225 32.52 -37.11 -30.55
CA ALA A 225 32.42 -35.66 -30.41
C ALA A 225 30.98 -35.19 -30.14
N LEU A 226 29.99 -35.69 -30.90
CA LEU A 226 28.58 -35.31 -30.74
C LEU A 226 28.02 -35.80 -29.41
N LEU A 227 28.40 -37.00 -28.97
CA LEU A 227 27.98 -37.53 -27.66
C LEU A 227 28.45 -36.65 -26.48
N ARG A 228 29.65 -36.07 -26.57
CA ARG A 228 30.17 -35.15 -25.55
C ARG A 228 29.40 -33.81 -25.52
N VAL A 229 29.01 -33.29 -26.69
CA VAL A 229 28.19 -32.07 -26.79
C VAL A 229 26.79 -32.30 -26.23
N ILE A 230 26.17 -33.45 -26.52
CA ILE A 230 24.87 -33.83 -25.94
C ILE A 230 24.98 -33.95 -24.41
N ALA A 231 26.03 -34.58 -23.89
CA ALA A 231 26.24 -34.69 -22.45
C ALA A 231 26.43 -33.32 -21.77
N LEU A 232 27.15 -32.39 -22.41
CA LEU A 232 27.30 -31.02 -21.92
C LEU A 232 25.97 -30.26 -21.92
N GLY A 233 25.18 -30.39 -23.00
CA GLY A 233 23.85 -29.78 -23.06
C GLY A 233 22.91 -30.34 -21.99
N ALA A 234 22.91 -31.65 -21.78
CA ALA A 234 22.12 -32.30 -20.72
C ALA A 234 22.54 -31.79 -19.34
N PHE A 235 23.85 -31.65 -19.09
CA PHE A 235 24.37 -31.06 -17.85
C PHE A 235 23.82 -29.65 -17.62
N CYS A 236 23.88 -28.78 -18.63
CA CYS A 236 23.33 -27.41 -18.54
C CYS A 236 21.82 -27.40 -18.24
N ILE A 237 21.02 -28.29 -18.88
CA ILE A 237 19.57 -28.40 -18.63
C ILE A 237 19.32 -28.83 -17.18
N TYR A 238 19.96 -29.90 -16.69
CA TYR A 238 19.72 -30.38 -15.32
C TYR A 238 20.22 -29.40 -14.25
N CYS A 239 21.26 -28.59 -14.53
CA CYS A 239 21.68 -27.50 -13.64
C CYS A 239 20.58 -26.44 -13.41
N THR A 240 19.61 -26.28 -14.31
CA THR A 240 18.49 -25.35 -14.11
C THR A 240 17.65 -25.71 -12.87
N SER A 241 17.50 -27.00 -12.58
CA SER A 241 16.78 -27.49 -11.39
C SER A 241 17.49 -27.11 -10.08
N VAL A 242 18.83 -27.06 -10.09
CA VAL A 242 19.63 -26.63 -8.95
C VAL A 242 19.49 -25.12 -8.72
N VAL A 243 19.55 -24.32 -9.79
CA VAL A 243 19.37 -22.86 -9.75
C VAL A 243 17.96 -22.46 -9.28
N MET A 244 16.96 -23.30 -9.55
CA MET A 244 15.58 -23.09 -9.11
C MET A 244 15.34 -23.48 -7.64
N TYR A 245 16.27 -24.16 -6.94
CA TYR A 245 16.10 -24.56 -5.54
C TYR A 245 16.16 -23.43 -4.49
N PRO A 246 17.05 -22.41 -4.58
CA PRO A 246 16.99 -21.27 -3.66
C PRO A 246 15.74 -20.39 -3.90
N PRO A 247 15.43 -19.47 -2.97
CA PRO A 247 14.41 -18.44 -3.21
C PRO A 247 14.73 -17.62 -4.47
N PRO A 248 13.71 -17.16 -5.20
CA PRO A 248 13.90 -16.43 -6.45
C PRO A 248 14.72 -15.16 -6.20
N SER A 249 15.84 -15.03 -6.91
CA SER A 249 16.67 -13.84 -6.96
C SER A 249 16.84 -13.41 -8.42
N LEU A 250 17.19 -12.14 -8.66
CA LEU A 250 17.44 -11.64 -10.01
C LEU A 250 18.50 -12.48 -10.75
N TYR A 251 19.52 -12.94 -10.01
CA TYR A 251 20.57 -13.82 -10.53
C TYR A 251 20.04 -15.23 -10.84
N SER A 252 19.30 -15.85 -9.92
CA SER A 252 18.73 -17.19 -10.13
C SER A 252 17.75 -17.20 -11.31
N CYS A 253 16.92 -16.18 -11.46
CA CYS A 253 15.98 -16.05 -12.58
C CYS A 253 16.72 -15.89 -13.91
N THR A 254 17.77 -15.08 -13.95
CA THR A 254 18.57 -14.88 -15.16
C THR A 254 19.33 -16.15 -15.55
N ALA A 255 20.03 -16.77 -14.59
CA ALA A 255 20.82 -17.99 -14.81
C ALA A 255 19.96 -19.15 -15.30
N ARG A 256 18.72 -19.30 -14.78
CA ARG A 256 17.77 -20.32 -15.23
C ARG A 256 17.48 -20.23 -16.73
N ILE A 257 17.24 -19.02 -17.23
CA ILE A 257 16.93 -18.79 -18.64
C ILE A 257 18.13 -19.18 -19.50
N TRP A 258 19.30 -18.65 -19.19
CA TRP A 258 20.52 -18.94 -19.95
C TRP A 258 20.89 -20.42 -19.97
N LEU A 259 20.89 -21.09 -18.81
CA LEU A 259 21.20 -22.51 -18.70
C LEU A 259 20.23 -23.39 -19.50
N ARG A 260 18.93 -23.04 -19.50
CA ARG A 260 17.91 -23.77 -20.26
C ARG A 260 18.11 -23.62 -21.76
N GLU A 261 18.25 -22.40 -22.26
CA GLU A 261 18.36 -22.15 -23.69
C GLU A 261 19.68 -22.67 -24.28
N ILE A 262 20.80 -22.48 -23.58
CA ILE A 262 22.10 -23.05 -23.97
C ILE A 262 22.02 -24.59 -23.97
N GLY A 263 21.47 -25.18 -22.91
CA GLY A 263 21.34 -26.62 -22.79
C GLY A 263 20.45 -27.24 -23.87
N PHE A 264 19.32 -26.58 -24.19
CA PHE A 264 18.43 -27.00 -25.27
C PHE A 264 19.11 -26.91 -26.64
N SER A 265 19.79 -25.80 -26.93
CA SER A 265 20.53 -25.61 -28.19
C SER A 265 21.60 -26.68 -28.40
N LEU A 266 22.39 -26.98 -27.36
CA LEU A 266 23.46 -27.97 -27.45
C LEU A 266 22.94 -29.41 -27.63
N THR A 267 21.90 -29.80 -26.88
CA THR A 267 21.35 -31.17 -26.97
C THR A 267 20.64 -31.42 -28.30
N TYR A 268 19.67 -30.58 -28.66
CA TYR A 268 18.89 -30.77 -29.88
C TYR A 268 19.71 -30.46 -31.14
N GLY A 269 20.60 -29.46 -31.09
CA GLY A 269 21.50 -29.16 -32.21
C GLY A 269 22.41 -30.33 -32.55
N ALA A 270 23.02 -30.96 -31.54
CA ALA A 270 23.87 -32.12 -31.75
C ALA A 270 23.09 -33.39 -32.16
N LEU A 271 21.84 -33.56 -31.70
CA LEU A 271 20.97 -34.64 -32.16
C LEU A 271 20.59 -34.48 -33.63
N MET A 272 20.21 -33.28 -34.06
CA MET A 272 19.88 -33.02 -35.46
C MET A 272 21.06 -33.31 -36.39
N LEU A 273 22.27 -32.86 -36.02
CA LEU A 273 23.51 -33.15 -36.76
C LEU A 273 23.88 -34.64 -36.78
N LYS A 274 23.34 -35.45 -35.87
CA LYS A 274 23.57 -36.90 -35.83
C LYS A 274 22.57 -37.65 -36.71
N THR A 275 21.37 -37.13 -36.87
CA THR A 275 20.29 -37.74 -37.67
C THR A 275 20.36 -37.37 -39.15
N TRP A 276 20.95 -36.21 -39.47
CA TRP A 276 21.26 -35.76 -40.82
C TRP A 276 22.62 -36.30 -41.27
#